data_AF-A0A9E3RQZ4-F1
#
_entry.id   AF-A0A9E3RQZ4-F1
#
_cell.length_a   1.000
_cell.length_b   1.000
_cell.length_c   1.000
_cell.angle_alpha   90.00
_cell.angle_beta   90.00
_cell.angle_gamma   90.00
#
_symmetry.space_group_name_H-M   'P 1'
#
loop_
_entity.id
_entity.type
_entity.pdbx_description
1 polymer ?
#
loop_
_entity_poly.entity_id
_entity_poly.type
_entity_poly.pdbx_seq_one_letter_code
_entity_poly.pdbx_strand_id
1 'polypeptide(L)'
;MTLRKTILVGALCAGLIAVPVHAWGPKTQESIVTTAARVISNESGVKLDKLEKDLRTGASVSANELAEINPLAEADPIGAIESEMYLLQSVRGKRIDPYFAYRLGALGALVSRVTTPLAESNPTYRDLYYSDVDQGIEKARLDTRKRATVDPATYFSSLRSAIAKNEVLILNDYKSGLGFKGVAGASLSEDASRSVNAVADVLTTVLQSGVTASNTSVSQIRDYALSAVGFYIKRGNDTEADSSYKRLEELNALTPELQKQIGNMFYDAGKYERAMQEFSAVLAAVPGDREVSERIADYYIRVGDAALQEENLEAALDAYQKASEADKLRPDAQTKLLDAQRLIKDRDTRHEMAKSTVAEADECVAKAEQAEFNREFGEAMTLLAKAQDLYETVGDEFQQEGSKARAGLLAVGSKLGKLQQDLVSNAPMLSGKGVLKATQDLAVTVAQEQDAKALKALTEAQFEAEINRLKNESAELFKP
;
A
#
# COMPACT_ATOMS: atom_id res chain seq x y z
N MET A 1 -32.93 27.51 -45.58
CA MET A 1 -33.38 28.46 -44.54
C MET A 1 -33.32 27.72 -43.19
N THR A 2 -32.41 28.17 -42.31
CA THR A 2 -32.30 27.88 -40.87
C THR A 2 -32.18 26.43 -40.37
N LEU A 3 -30.94 25.97 -40.23
CA LEU A 3 -30.52 24.90 -39.31
C LEU A 3 -30.40 25.52 -37.90
N ARG A 4 -31.27 25.13 -36.96
CA ARG A 4 -31.17 25.52 -35.54
C ARG A 4 -30.08 24.70 -34.87
N LYS A 5 -28.95 25.34 -34.51
CA LYS A 5 -27.95 24.79 -33.59
C LYS A 5 -28.47 24.92 -32.16
N THR A 6 -28.79 23.80 -31.54
CA THR A 6 -28.91 23.67 -30.08
C THR A 6 -27.50 23.71 -29.49
N ILE A 7 -27.17 24.81 -28.82
CA ILE A 7 -25.95 24.94 -28.02
C ILE A 7 -26.22 24.23 -26.69
N LEU A 8 -25.54 23.12 -26.48
CA LEU A 8 -25.46 22.44 -25.19
C LEU A 8 -24.60 23.32 -24.27
N VAL A 9 -25.22 23.99 -23.31
CA VAL A 9 -24.50 24.68 -22.22
C VAL A 9 -24.01 23.59 -21.28
N GLY A 10 -22.73 23.23 -21.39
CA GLY A 10 -22.05 22.38 -20.42
C GLY A 10 -21.94 23.12 -19.10
N ALA A 11 -22.69 22.67 -18.10
CA ALA A 11 -22.48 23.05 -16.71
C ALA A 11 -21.11 22.52 -16.27
N LEU A 12 -20.12 23.41 -16.25
CA LEU A 12 -18.82 23.16 -15.66
C LEU A 12 -19.05 23.08 -14.13
N CYS A 13 -19.19 21.86 -13.60
CA CYS A 13 -19.09 21.62 -12.17
C CYS A 13 -17.65 21.91 -11.72
N ALA A 14 -17.35 23.18 -11.46
CA ALA A 14 -16.20 23.55 -10.65
C ALA A 14 -16.45 23.01 -9.24
N GLY A 15 -15.63 22.07 -8.80
CA GLY A 15 -15.62 21.60 -7.42
C GLY A 15 -15.48 22.81 -6.50
N LEU A 16 -16.53 23.05 -5.71
CA LEU A 16 -16.51 24.01 -4.60
C LEU A 16 -15.51 23.50 -3.57
N ILE A 17 -14.26 23.95 -3.70
CA ILE A 17 -13.32 23.94 -2.58
C ILE A 17 -13.94 24.92 -1.57
N ALA A 18 -14.45 24.40 -0.45
CA ALA A 18 -14.94 25.21 0.63
C ALA A 18 -13.78 26.07 1.14
N VAL A 19 -13.78 27.36 0.76
CA VAL A 19 -12.78 28.30 1.27
C VAL A 19 -13.04 28.43 2.78
N PRO A 20 -12.02 28.29 3.64
CA PRO A 20 -12.17 28.53 5.07
C PRO A 20 -12.83 29.90 5.28
N VAL A 21 -13.85 29.93 6.13
CA VAL A 21 -14.76 31.07 6.28
C VAL A 21 -14.03 32.33 6.80
N HIS A 22 -12.75 32.29 7.19
CA HIS A 22 -12.05 33.42 7.83
C HIS A 22 -10.56 33.56 7.46
N ALA A 23 -10.14 33.25 6.22
CA ALA A 23 -8.73 33.27 5.86
C ALA A 23 -8.44 33.95 4.53
N TRP A 24 -7.24 34.55 4.40
CA TRP A 24 -6.65 34.85 3.09
C TRP A 24 -6.81 33.67 2.12
N GLY A 25 -6.86 33.92 0.81
CA GLY A 25 -6.89 32.81 -0.15
C GLY A 25 -5.62 31.94 -0.06
N PRO A 26 -5.67 30.68 -0.54
CA PRO A 26 -4.58 29.71 -0.38
C PRO A 26 -3.23 30.22 -0.91
N LYS A 27 -3.22 30.90 -2.07
CA LYS A 27 -1.96 31.43 -2.64
C LYS A 27 -1.36 32.52 -1.78
N THR A 28 -2.21 33.38 -1.23
CA THR A 28 -1.78 34.47 -0.35
C THR A 28 -1.22 33.92 0.95
N GLN A 29 -1.86 32.92 1.57
CA GLN A 29 -1.33 32.25 2.77
C GLN A 29 0.06 31.65 2.51
N GLU A 30 0.21 30.88 1.43
CA GLU A 30 1.51 30.31 1.05
C GLU A 30 2.57 31.38 0.83
N SER A 31 2.23 32.46 0.10
CA SER A 31 3.15 33.56 -0.19
C SER A 31 3.58 34.29 1.08
N ILE A 32 2.65 34.57 2.00
CA ILE A 32 2.92 35.20 3.29
C ILE A 32 3.87 34.34 4.12
N VAL A 33 3.55 33.06 4.29
CA VAL A 33 4.32 32.14 5.16
C VAL A 33 5.72 31.87 4.60
N THR A 34 5.82 31.58 3.29
CA THR A 34 7.13 31.33 2.66
C THR A 34 8.00 32.58 2.63
N THR A 35 7.42 33.77 2.42
CA THR A 35 8.17 35.03 2.52
C THR A 35 8.67 35.26 3.94
N ALA A 36 7.82 35.08 4.95
CA ALA A 36 8.22 35.19 6.36
C ALA A 36 9.38 34.24 6.69
N ALA A 37 9.32 32.98 6.23
CA ALA A 37 10.39 32.02 6.43
C ALA A 37 11.73 32.46 5.79
N ARG A 38 11.71 33.00 4.57
CA ARG A 38 12.91 33.53 3.90
C ARG A 38 13.51 34.72 4.66
N VAL A 39 12.67 35.61 5.17
CA VAL A 39 13.11 36.73 6.02
C VAL A 39 13.82 36.22 7.27
N ILE A 40 13.23 35.23 7.97
CA ILE A 40 13.84 34.60 9.15
C ILE A 40 15.18 33.95 8.80
N SER A 41 15.28 33.25 7.66
CA SER A 41 16.53 32.64 7.22
C SER A 41 17.65 33.64 6.99
N ASN A 42 17.32 34.80 6.42
CA ASN A 42 18.27 35.88 6.19
C ASN A 42 18.70 36.56 7.51
N GLU A 43 17.79 36.72 8.47
CA GLU A 43 18.04 37.47 9.71
C GLU A 43 18.69 36.64 10.83
N SER A 44 18.33 35.36 10.97
CA SER A 44 18.67 34.53 12.14
C SER A 44 19.68 33.41 11.84
N GLY A 45 20.01 33.16 10.57
CA GLY A 45 20.85 32.05 10.13
C GLY A 45 20.18 30.67 10.22
N VAL A 46 18.93 30.59 10.69
CA VAL A 46 18.12 29.37 10.70
C VAL A 46 17.70 29.04 9.27
N LYS A 47 18.14 27.89 8.75
CA LYS A 47 17.95 27.47 7.35
C LYS A 47 16.54 26.93 7.06
N LEU A 48 15.50 27.74 7.32
CA LEU A 48 14.10 27.45 6.97
C LEU A 48 13.88 27.41 5.45
N ASP A 49 14.68 28.16 4.69
CA ASP A 49 14.73 28.12 3.22
C ASP A 49 14.86 26.69 2.67
N LYS A 50 15.62 25.83 3.36
CA LYS A 50 15.79 24.41 2.97
C LYS A 50 14.56 23.54 3.25
N LEU A 51 13.64 24.01 4.08
CA LEU A 51 12.40 23.34 4.47
C LEU A 51 11.17 24.06 3.89
N GLU A 52 11.36 24.91 2.87
CA GLU A 52 10.28 25.70 2.27
C GLU A 52 9.14 24.80 1.78
N LYS A 53 9.43 23.60 1.26
CA LYS A 53 8.42 22.63 0.85
C LYS A 53 7.50 22.25 2.02
N ASP A 54 8.06 21.94 3.18
CA ASP A 54 7.31 21.51 4.35
C ASP A 54 6.51 22.65 4.96
N LEU A 55 7.13 23.84 5.07
CA LEU A 55 6.46 25.08 5.47
C LEU A 55 5.28 25.40 4.56
N ARG A 56 5.45 25.27 3.23
CA ARG A 56 4.37 25.49 2.27
C ARG A 56 3.25 24.48 2.46
N THR A 57 3.56 23.19 2.56
CA THR A 57 2.54 22.16 2.83
C THR A 57 1.79 22.45 4.14
N GLY A 58 2.50 22.92 5.16
CA GLY A 58 1.89 23.37 6.41
C GLY A 58 1.03 24.62 6.26
N ALA A 59 1.41 25.57 5.39
CA ALA A 59 0.63 26.78 5.14
C ALA A 59 -0.66 26.50 4.34
N SER A 60 -0.68 25.43 3.54
CA SER A 60 -1.79 25.06 2.65
C SER A 60 -2.79 24.08 3.28
N VAL A 61 -2.66 23.79 4.58
CA VAL A 61 -3.60 22.91 5.30
C VAL A 61 -5.04 23.44 5.24
N SER A 62 -5.98 22.53 5.07
CA SER A 62 -7.41 22.85 5.09
C SER A 62 -7.89 23.25 6.48
N ALA A 63 -9.10 23.82 6.58
CA ALA A 63 -9.71 24.13 7.87
C ALA A 63 -9.88 22.88 8.76
N ASN A 64 -10.24 21.76 8.15
CA ASN A 64 -10.43 20.50 8.87
C ASN A 64 -9.09 19.96 9.40
N GLU A 65 -8.03 19.98 8.57
CA GLU A 65 -6.69 19.58 9.01
C GLU A 65 -6.15 20.52 10.11
N LEU A 66 -6.45 21.81 10.05
CA LEU A 66 -6.10 22.74 11.13
C LEU A 66 -6.86 22.46 12.42
N ALA A 67 -8.15 22.09 12.33
CA ALA A 67 -8.92 21.69 13.50
C ALA A 67 -8.43 20.37 14.11
N GLU A 68 -7.91 19.44 13.30
CA GLU A 68 -7.23 18.23 13.77
C GLU A 68 -5.89 18.55 14.47
N ILE A 69 -5.12 19.50 13.93
CA ILE A 69 -3.86 19.97 14.54
C ILE A 69 -4.15 20.71 15.86
N ASN A 70 -5.15 21.59 15.86
CA ASN A 70 -5.56 22.39 17.00
C ASN A 70 -7.07 22.62 17.00
N PRO A 71 -7.83 21.96 17.90
CA PRO A 71 -9.28 22.10 17.98
C PRO A 71 -9.78 23.53 18.25
N LEU A 72 -8.91 24.41 18.79
CA LEU A 72 -9.25 25.82 19.02
C LEU A 72 -9.19 26.67 17.73
N ALA A 73 -8.67 26.14 16.62
CA ALA A 73 -8.37 26.92 15.40
C ALA A 73 -9.55 27.74 14.85
N GLU A 74 -10.78 27.22 14.97
CA GLU A 74 -11.99 27.92 14.51
C GLU A 74 -12.67 28.71 15.63
N ALA A 75 -12.72 28.19 16.85
CA ALA A 75 -13.47 28.78 17.96
C ALA A 75 -12.70 29.92 18.69
N ASP A 76 -11.38 29.78 18.81
CA ASP A 76 -10.48 30.77 19.41
C ASP A 76 -9.13 30.77 18.65
N PRO A 77 -9.05 31.47 17.51
CA PRO A 77 -7.84 31.51 16.69
C PRO A 77 -6.61 32.07 17.41
N ILE A 78 -6.80 33.02 18.35
CA ILE A 78 -5.67 33.61 19.10
C ILE A 78 -5.16 32.60 20.14
N GLY A 79 -6.07 31.94 20.88
CA GLY A 79 -5.71 30.84 21.78
C GLY A 79 -5.09 29.65 21.03
N ALA A 80 -5.52 29.38 19.80
CA ALA A 80 -4.91 28.38 18.93
C ALA A 80 -3.46 28.74 18.55
N ILE A 81 -3.20 30.00 18.20
CA ILE A 81 -1.84 30.50 17.94
C ILE A 81 -0.98 30.38 19.20
N GLU A 82 -1.50 30.81 20.37
CA GLU A 82 -0.79 30.75 21.64
C GLU A 82 -0.41 29.32 22.03
N SER A 83 -1.39 28.40 22.02
CA SER A 83 -1.16 26.99 22.35
C SER A 83 -0.19 26.30 21.40
N GLU A 84 -0.27 26.58 20.09
CA GLU A 84 0.66 26.04 19.10
C GLU A 84 2.07 26.63 19.28
N MET A 85 2.20 27.92 19.57
CA MET A 85 3.49 28.55 19.88
C MET A 85 4.18 27.88 21.07
N TYR A 86 3.45 27.68 22.17
CA TYR A 86 4.01 27.04 23.37
C TYR A 86 4.37 25.56 23.14
N LEU A 87 3.53 24.82 22.41
CA LEU A 87 3.82 23.45 22.03
C LEU A 87 5.11 23.38 21.20
N LEU A 88 5.21 24.20 20.14
CA LEU A 88 6.37 24.21 19.26
C LEU A 88 7.64 24.66 19.98
N GLN A 89 7.57 25.61 20.91
CA GLN A 89 8.70 25.95 21.77
C GLN A 89 9.13 24.76 22.65
N SER A 90 8.17 24.00 23.18
CA SER A 90 8.42 22.86 24.07
C SER A 90 9.04 21.66 23.35
N VAL A 91 8.67 21.42 22.09
CA VAL A 91 9.17 20.28 21.29
C VAL A 91 10.32 20.66 20.37
N ARG A 92 10.81 21.90 20.44
CA ARG A 92 11.88 22.41 19.57
C ARG A 92 13.20 21.68 19.84
N GLY A 93 13.58 20.81 18.91
CA GLY A 93 14.86 20.11 18.92
C GLY A 93 16.05 21.01 18.57
N LYS A 94 17.26 20.43 18.62
CA LYS A 94 18.51 21.11 18.19
C LYS A 94 18.49 21.49 16.70
N ARG A 95 17.85 20.67 15.88
CA ARG A 95 17.61 20.89 14.45
C ARG A 95 16.12 21.03 14.20
N ILE A 96 15.79 21.81 13.19
CA ILE A 96 14.42 21.86 12.66
C ILE A 96 14.27 20.69 11.71
N ASP A 97 13.35 19.78 12.03
CA ASP A 97 12.99 18.64 11.20
C ASP A 97 11.80 18.98 10.28
N PRO A 98 11.56 18.20 9.19
CA PRO A 98 10.48 18.45 8.25
C PRO A 98 9.09 18.57 8.90
N TYR A 99 8.80 17.77 9.93
CA TYR A 99 7.49 17.84 10.61
C TYR A 99 7.38 19.11 11.45
N PHE A 100 8.44 19.53 12.14
CA PHE A 100 8.45 20.83 12.83
C PHE A 100 8.23 21.99 11.84
N ALA A 101 8.88 21.95 10.67
CA ALA A 101 8.69 22.96 9.63
C ALA A 101 7.27 22.96 9.05
N TYR A 102 6.67 21.78 8.85
CA TYR A 102 5.25 21.64 8.51
C TYR A 102 4.35 22.31 9.56
N ARG A 103 4.62 22.11 10.85
CA ARG A 103 3.85 22.73 11.92
C ARG A 103 4.07 24.24 12.03
N LEU A 104 5.29 24.74 11.77
CA LEU A 104 5.53 26.19 11.62
C LEU A 104 4.72 26.78 10.45
N GLY A 105 4.54 26.02 9.36
CA GLY A 105 3.69 26.40 8.24
C GLY A 105 2.23 26.55 8.66
N ALA A 106 1.70 25.56 9.39
CA ALA A 106 0.33 25.56 9.90
C ALA A 106 0.09 26.69 10.91
N LEU A 107 1.06 26.96 11.80
CA LEU A 107 1.05 28.13 12.67
C LEU A 107 1.03 29.43 11.85
N GLY A 108 1.81 29.52 10.78
CA GLY A 108 1.79 30.65 9.85
C GLY A 108 0.42 30.85 9.19
N ALA A 109 -0.29 29.76 8.85
CA ALA A 109 -1.66 29.82 8.34
C ALA A 109 -2.64 30.35 9.39
N LEU A 110 -2.54 29.92 10.65
CA LEU A 110 -3.35 30.45 11.76
C LEU A 110 -3.13 31.96 11.96
N VAL A 111 -1.87 32.40 11.96
CA VAL A 111 -1.54 33.83 12.07
C VAL A 111 -2.08 34.60 10.86
N SER A 112 -2.00 34.03 9.66
CA SER A 112 -2.54 34.64 8.44
C SER A 112 -4.06 34.84 8.53
N ARG A 113 -4.79 33.91 9.17
CA ARG A 113 -6.24 34.04 9.45
C ARG A 113 -6.56 35.18 10.41
N VAL A 114 -5.76 35.38 11.45
CA VAL A 114 -6.02 36.46 12.42
C VAL A 114 -5.61 37.84 11.87
N THR A 115 -4.76 37.87 10.84
CA THR A 115 -4.24 39.10 10.25
C THR A 115 -4.92 39.54 8.96
N THR A 116 -5.88 38.77 8.45
CA THR A 116 -6.61 39.14 7.23
C THR A 116 -7.64 40.24 7.51
N PRO A 117 -7.72 41.30 6.69
CA PRO A 117 -8.82 42.25 6.73
C PRO A 117 -10.16 41.57 6.42
N LEU A 118 -11.26 42.16 6.90
CA LEU A 118 -12.63 41.74 6.60
C LEU A 118 -13.01 40.35 7.14
N ALA A 119 -12.23 39.76 8.05
CA ALA A 119 -12.51 38.42 8.58
C ALA A 119 -13.96 38.30 9.10
N GLU A 120 -14.40 39.28 9.90
CA GLU A 120 -15.74 39.35 10.52
C GLU A 120 -16.79 40.08 9.65
N SER A 121 -16.44 40.41 8.40
CA SER A 121 -17.33 41.16 7.50
C SER A 121 -18.27 40.25 6.71
N ASN A 122 -19.18 40.86 5.93
CA ASN A 122 -20.12 40.12 5.08
C ASN A 122 -19.39 39.15 4.14
N PRO A 123 -19.73 37.83 4.14
CA PRO A 123 -19.02 36.80 3.39
C PRO A 123 -18.91 37.10 1.89
N THR A 124 -19.95 37.65 1.27
CA THR A 124 -19.95 37.93 -0.18
C THR A 124 -18.82 38.86 -0.59
N TYR A 125 -18.60 39.95 0.14
CA TYR A 125 -17.57 40.93 -0.21
C TYR A 125 -16.19 40.50 0.29
N ARG A 126 -16.13 39.80 1.42
CA ARG A 126 -14.91 39.21 1.95
C ARG A 126 -14.32 38.19 0.96
N ASP A 127 -15.14 37.28 0.45
CA ASP A 127 -14.68 36.22 -0.45
C ASP A 127 -14.24 36.79 -1.81
N LEU A 128 -14.90 37.85 -2.30
CA LEU A 128 -14.44 38.61 -3.47
C LEU A 128 -13.08 39.27 -3.21
N TYR A 129 -12.92 39.93 -2.06
CA TYR A 129 -11.65 40.54 -1.67
C TYR A 129 -10.50 39.52 -1.60
N TYR A 130 -10.73 38.38 -0.95
CA TYR A 130 -9.72 37.33 -0.86
C TYR A 130 -9.36 36.74 -2.22
N SER A 131 -10.35 36.58 -3.12
CA SER A 131 -10.10 36.13 -4.48
C SER A 131 -9.24 37.12 -5.28
N ASP A 132 -9.53 38.41 -5.18
CA ASP A 132 -8.77 39.45 -5.87
C ASP A 132 -7.34 39.55 -5.32
N VAL A 133 -7.16 39.40 -4.00
CA VAL A 133 -5.85 39.39 -3.36
C VAL A 133 -5.03 38.18 -3.79
N ASP A 134 -5.62 36.98 -3.86
CA ASP A 134 -4.95 35.77 -4.35
C ASP A 134 -4.43 35.89 -5.79
N GLN A 135 -5.09 36.72 -6.61
CA GLN A 135 -4.64 37.03 -7.98
C GLN A 135 -3.57 38.13 -8.00
N GLY A 136 -3.54 39.00 -6.99
CA GLY A 136 -2.68 40.18 -6.92
C GLY A 136 -1.41 40.03 -6.07
N ILE A 137 -1.34 39.04 -5.16
CA ILE A 137 -0.33 38.96 -4.10
C ILE A 137 1.10 38.92 -4.62
N GLU A 138 1.36 38.31 -5.78
CA GLU A 138 2.70 38.24 -6.39
C GLU A 138 3.24 39.62 -6.80
N LYS A 139 2.35 40.60 -7.00
CA LYS A 139 2.71 41.98 -7.36
C LYS A 139 2.88 42.87 -6.12
N ALA A 140 2.52 42.39 -4.94
CA ALA A 140 2.64 43.16 -3.71
C ALA A 140 4.12 43.38 -3.37
N ARG A 141 4.46 44.62 -3.00
CA ARG A 141 5.78 44.91 -2.43
C ARG A 141 5.73 44.63 -0.93
N LEU A 142 6.53 43.68 -0.48
CA LEU A 142 6.55 43.24 0.91
C LEU A 142 7.69 43.92 1.65
N ASP A 143 7.35 44.74 2.63
CA ASP A 143 8.30 45.45 3.47
C ASP A 143 8.51 44.70 4.79
N THR A 144 9.78 44.53 5.17
CA THR A 144 10.16 43.91 6.44
C THR A 144 10.46 44.96 7.50
N ARG A 145 10.25 44.59 8.77
CA ARG A 145 10.64 45.41 9.92
C ARG A 145 11.55 44.66 10.88
N LYS A 146 12.12 45.36 11.87
CA LYS A 146 12.86 44.72 12.96
C LYS A 146 11.94 43.76 13.73
N ARG A 147 12.41 42.53 13.96
CA ARG A 147 11.67 41.49 14.69
C ARG A 147 11.33 41.93 16.11
N ALA A 148 10.13 41.58 16.54
CA ALA A 148 9.68 41.73 17.91
C ALA A 148 9.32 40.37 18.52
N THR A 149 9.55 40.21 19.82
CA THR A 149 9.05 39.06 20.57
C THR A 149 7.55 39.20 20.77
N VAL A 150 6.82 38.11 20.55
CA VAL A 150 5.35 38.08 20.58
C VAL A 150 4.85 37.53 21.91
N ASP A 151 4.06 38.35 22.61
CA ASP A 151 3.07 37.89 23.60
C ASP A 151 1.70 37.85 22.89
N PRO A 152 1.11 36.67 22.60
CA PRO A 152 -0.05 36.56 21.70
C PRO A 152 -1.23 37.46 22.09
N ALA A 153 -1.59 37.51 23.36
CA ALA A 153 -2.74 38.27 23.84
C ALA A 153 -2.61 39.78 23.56
N THR A 154 -1.46 40.38 23.89
CA THR A 154 -1.23 41.81 23.67
C THR A 154 -0.86 42.16 22.23
N TYR A 155 -0.17 41.25 21.54
CA TYR A 155 0.27 41.46 20.16
C TYR A 155 -0.91 41.50 19.19
N PHE A 156 -1.78 40.48 19.23
CA PHE A 156 -2.89 40.39 18.27
C PHE A 156 -4.01 41.38 18.55
N SER A 157 -4.24 41.79 19.80
CA SER A 157 -5.17 42.87 20.14
C SER A 157 -4.74 44.21 19.56
N SER A 158 -3.45 44.54 19.67
CA SER A 158 -2.85 45.73 19.05
C SER A 158 -2.93 45.67 17.52
N LEU A 159 -2.65 44.49 16.95
CA LEU A 159 -2.65 44.29 15.50
C LEU A 159 -4.05 44.39 14.89
N ARG A 160 -5.07 43.84 15.56
CA ARG A 160 -6.48 43.92 15.14
C ARG A 160 -6.94 45.38 15.02
N SER A 161 -6.52 46.23 15.97
CA SER A 161 -6.83 47.67 15.92
C SER A 161 -6.20 48.36 14.71
N ALA A 162 -5.03 47.91 14.25
CA ALA A 162 -4.38 48.43 13.05
C ALA A 162 -5.06 47.95 11.75
N ILE A 163 -5.48 46.68 11.71
CA ILE A 163 -6.18 46.07 10.56
C ILE A 163 -7.53 46.76 10.33
N ALA A 164 -8.28 47.04 11.39
CA ALA A 164 -9.61 47.65 11.32
C ALA A 164 -9.65 49.04 10.64
N LYS A 165 -8.51 49.75 10.51
CA LYS A 165 -8.46 51.11 9.96
C LYS A 165 -9.01 51.23 8.54
N ASN A 166 -8.75 50.23 7.70
CA ASN A 166 -9.12 50.26 6.28
C ASN A 166 -10.34 49.39 5.94
N GLU A 167 -10.80 48.54 6.87
CA GLU A 167 -11.86 47.55 6.60
C GLU A 167 -13.16 48.19 6.10
N VAL A 168 -13.58 49.30 6.74
CA VAL A 168 -14.81 50.01 6.34
C VAL A 168 -14.69 50.55 4.91
N LEU A 169 -13.52 51.08 4.54
CA LEU A 169 -13.27 51.62 3.21
C LEU A 169 -13.21 50.52 2.15
N ILE A 170 -12.46 49.44 2.42
CA ILE A 170 -12.39 48.25 1.56
C ILE A 170 -13.80 47.71 1.32
N LEU A 171 -14.59 47.53 2.38
CA LEU A 171 -15.96 47.01 2.27
C LEU A 171 -16.87 47.92 1.42
N ASN A 172 -16.72 49.25 1.56
CA ASN A 172 -17.49 50.21 0.77
C ASN A 172 -17.09 50.20 -0.71
N ASP A 173 -15.81 50.00 -1.03
CA ASP A 173 -15.34 49.86 -2.41
C ASP A 173 -15.95 48.65 -3.10
N TYR A 174 -16.03 47.50 -2.41
CA TYR A 174 -16.72 46.32 -2.95
C TYR A 174 -18.22 46.52 -3.09
N LYS A 175 -18.88 47.16 -2.11
CA LYS A 175 -20.32 47.48 -2.19
C LYS A 175 -20.66 48.45 -3.33
N SER A 176 -19.76 49.37 -3.64
CA SER A 176 -19.94 50.38 -4.69
C SER A 176 -19.50 49.91 -6.08
N GLY A 177 -18.94 48.70 -6.20
CA GLY A 177 -18.46 48.14 -7.47
C GLY A 177 -17.06 48.60 -7.89
N LEU A 178 -16.37 49.38 -7.07
CA LEU A 178 -14.96 49.75 -7.29
C LEU A 178 -14.03 48.56 -7.02
N GLY A 179 -14.35 47.75 -6.01
CA GLY A 179 -13.64 46.52 -5.63
C GLY A 179 -12.14 46.73 -5.48
N PHE A 180 -11.35 45.82 -6.06
CA PHE A 180 -9.88 45.86 -5.98
C PHE A 180 -9.21 47.09 -6.64
N LYS A 181 -9.93 47.88 -7.45
CA LYS A 181 -9.37 49.12 -8.03
C LYS A 181 -9.32 50.28 -7.02
N GLY A 182 -9.93 50.13 -5.85
CA GLY A 182 -9.98 51.13 -4.79
C GLY A 182 -8.89 50.97 -3.74
N VAL A 183 -9.26 51.26 -2.49
CA VAL A 183 -8.43 51.12 -1.29
C VAL A 183 -7.90 49.70 -1.14
N ALA A 184 -8.71 48.69 -1.48
CA ALA A 184 -8.33 47.28 -1.41
C ALA A 184 -7.04 46.94 -2.18
N GLY A 185 -6.89 47.44 -3.42
CA GLY A 185 -5.68 47.23 -4.20
C GLY A 185 -4.53 48.14 -3.78
N ALA A 186 -4.85 49.38 -3.38
CA ALA A 186 -3.85 50.34 -2.91
C ALA A 186 -3.20 49.92 -1.58
N SER A 187 -3.95 49.27 -0.68
CA SER A 187 -3.45 48.82 0.63
C SER A 187 -2.87 47.42 0.62
N LEU A 188 -3.00 46.65 -0.48
CA LEU A 188 -2.54 45.25 -0.56
C LEU A 188 -1.11 45.07 -0.06
N SER A 189 -0.17 45.91 -0.52
CA SER A 189 1.25 45.80 -0.12
C SER A 189 1.44 46.02 1.37
N GLU A 190 0.71 46.97 1.96
CA GLU A 190 0.76 47.24 3.40
C GLU A 190 0.14 46.09 4.22
N ASP A 191 -1.04 45.62 3.81
CA ASP A 191 -1.78 44.56 4.50
C ASP A 191 -1.02 43.22 4.42
N ALA A 192 -0.49 42.87 3.24
CA ALA A 192 0.35 41.69 3.07
C ALA A 192 1.66 41.80 3.87
N SER A 193 2.30 42.96 3.88
CA SER A 193 3.49 43.20 4.71
C SER A 193 3.17 43.04 6.19
N ARG A 194 2.00 43.49 6.65
CA ARG A 194 1.55 43.33 8.04
C ARG A 194 1.44 41.86 8.42
N SER A 195 0.80 41.05 7.57
CA SER A 195 0.70 39.59 7.78
C SER A 195 2.06 38.89 7.75
N VAL A 196 2.92 39.20 6.76
CA VAL A 196 4.29 38.64 6.68
C VAL A 196 5.09 38.96 7.94
N ASN A 197 5.04 40.21 8.39
CA ASN A 197 5.74 40.61 9.59
C ASN A 197 5.18 39.95 10.86
N ALA A 198 3.87 39.72 10.95
CA ALA A 198 3.25 39.02 12.06
C ALA A 198 3.66 37.53 12.10
N VAL A 199 3.61 36.84 10.96
CA VAL A 199 4.10 35.46 10.85
C VAL A 199 5.58 35.41 11.23
N ALA A 200 6.40 36.31 10.68
CA ALA A 200 7.83 36.34 10.97
C ALA A 200 8.14 36.59 12.46
N ASP A 201 7.42 37.49 13.14
CA ASP A 201 7.56 37.73 14.58
C ASP A 201 7.18 36.49 15.40
N VAL A 202 6.05 35.85 15.08
CA VAL A 202 5.57 34.65 15.76
C VAL A 202 6.56 33.49 15.61
N LEU A 203 6.95 33.16 14.38
CA LEU A 203 7.88 32.05 14.14
C LEU A 203 9.26 32.35 14.75
N THR A 204 9.74 33.59 14.69
CA THR A 204 10.98 33.99 15.36
C THR A 204 10.88 33.80 16.87
N THR A 205 9.75 34.15 17.48
CA THR A 205 9.50 33.95 18.91
C THR A 205 9.52 32.47 19.28
N VAL A 206 8.96 31.59 18.44
CA VAL A 206 9.05 30.12 18.64
C VAL A 206 10.49 29.62 18.55
N LEU A 207 11.31 30.18 17.65
CA LEU A 207 12.66 29.71 17.38
C LEU A 207 13.73 30.24 18.34
N GLN A 208 13.54 31.44 18.90
CA GLN A 208 14.49 32.11 19.80
C GLN A 208 14.27 31.76 21.27
N SER A 209 13.02 31.63 21.67
CA SER A 209 12.65 31.48 23.08
C SER A 209 12.79 30.02 23.53
N GLY A 210 13.80 29.76 24.36
CA GLY A 210 13.74 28.64 25.30
C GLY A 210 12.90 29.06 26.51
N VAL A 211 11.61 29.33 26.32
CA VAL A 211 10.73 29.69 27.45
C VAL A 211 10.21 28.42 28.11
N THR A 212 10.19 28.49 29.44
CA THR A 212 9.82 27.49 30.43
C THR A 212 8.62 26.65 30.01
N ALA A 213 8.84 25.34 29.94
CA ALA A 213 7.89 24.27 29.66
C ALA A 213 6.73 24.16 30.69
N SER A 214 6.30 25.24 31.34
CA SER A 214 5.31 25.17 32.43
C SER A 214 3.86 25.07 31.97
N ASN A 215 3.56 25.39 30.69
CA ASN A 215 2.17 25.49 30.22
C ASN A 215 1.75 24.41 29.21
N THR A 216 2.69 23.63 28.68
CA THR A 216 2.37 22.54 27.72
C THR A 216 2.18 21.24 28.47
N SER A 217 1.05 20.57 28.26
CA SER A 217 0.81 19.27 28.90
C SER A 217 1.66 18.17 28.25
N VAL A 218 1.99 17.14 29.05
CA VAL A 218 2.67 15.93 28.52
C VAL A 218 1.84 15.27 27.41
N SER A 219 0.50 15.35 27.48
CA SER A 219 -0.37 14.83 26.43
C SER A 219 -0.19 15.57 25.10
N GLN A 220 -0.06 16.90 25.11
CA GLN A 220 0.17 17.67 23.88
C GLN A 220 1.51 17.31 23.22
N ILE A 221 2.56 17.12 24.03
CA ILE A 221 3.88 16.70 23.54
C ILE A 221 3.82 15.28 22.95
N ARG A 222 3.13 14.36 23.63
CA ARG A 222 2.88 13.00 23.14
C ARG A 222 2.11 13.03 21.81
N ASP A 223 1.02 13.78 21.74
CA ASP A 223 0.15 13.83 20.57
C ASP A 223 0.89 14.47 19.37
N TYR A 224 1.76 15.44 19.63
CA TYR A 224 2.71 15.97 18.63
C TYR A 224 3.65 14.88 18.10
N ALA A 225 4.29 14.12 18.99
CA ALA A 225 5.23 13.06 18.61
C ALA A 225 4.54 11.91 17.86
N LEU A 226 3.33 11.52 18.26
CA LEU A 226 2.51 10.55 17.54
C LEU A 226 2.15 11.03 16.14
N SER A 227 1.74 12.29 16.01
CA SER A 227 1.44 12.90 14.71
C SER A 227 2.69 12.96 13.82
N ALA A 228 3.88 13.18 14.41
CA ALA A 228 5.16 13.13 13.70
C ALA A 228 5.44 11.71 13.16
N VAL A 229 5.20 10.66 13.96
CA VAL A 229 5.32 9.26 13.52
C VAL A 229 4.44 9.03 12.28
N GLY A 230 3.14 9.38 12.36
CA GLY A 230 2.22 9.24 11.23
C GLY A 230 2.65 10.04 9.99
N PHE A 231 3.15 11.26 10.17
CA PHE A 231 3.67 12.10 9.09
C PHE A 231 4.86 11.45 8.36
N TYR A 232 5.81 10.87 9.10
CA TYR A 232 6.98 10.24 8.51
C TYR A 232 6.69 8.86 7.91
N ILE A 233 5.77 8.09 8.49
CA ILE A 233 5.27 6.83 7.91
C ILE A 233 4.67 7.09 6.53
N LYS A 234 3.75 8.06 6.41
CA LYS A 234 3.11 8.43 5.13
C LYS A 234 4.10 8.87 4.05
N ARG A 235 5.26 9.42 4.44
CA ARG A 235 6.32 9.86 3.54
C ARG A 235 7.38 8.79 3.26
N GLY A 236 7.24 7.59 3.84
CA GLY A 236 8.21 6.52 3.69
C GLY A 236 9.56 6.79 4.37
N ASN A 237 9.63 7.75 5.30
CA ASN A 237 10.88 8.11 5.98
C ASN A 237 11.00 7.38 7.33
N ASP A 238 11.44 6.12 7.28
CA ASP A 238 11.51 5.26 8.48
C ASP A 238 12.45 5.80 9.56
N THR A 239 13.56 6.44 9.17
CA THR A 239 14.54 6.95 10.14
C THR A 239 13.99 8.08 11.02
N GLU A 240 13.21 8.99 10.44
CA GLU A 240 12.56 10.07 11.19
C GLU A 240 11.30 9.57 11.93
N ALA A 241 10.61 8.55 11.40
CA ALA A 241 9.51 7.87 12.10
C ALA A 241 10.02 7.22 13.39
N ASP A 242 11.11 6.43 13.32
CA ASP A 242 11.73 5.80 14.50
C ASP A 242 12.28 6.85 15.48
N SER A 243 12.83 7.97 14.98
CA SER A 243 13.28 9.07 15.84
C SER A 243 12.13 9.72 16.60
N SER A 244 10.96 9.84 15.98
CA SER A 244 9.73 10.34 16.62
C SER A 244 9.13 9.32 17.59
N TYR A 245 9.19 8.03 17.24
CA TYR A 245 8.78 6.93 18.10
C TYR A 245 9.61 6.88 19.39
N LYS A 246 10.93 7.04 19.31
CA LYS A 246 11.82 7.13 20.49
C LYS A 246 11.45 8.26 21.43
N ARG A 247 10.96 9.39 20.93
CA ARG A 247 10.45 10.46 21.80
C ARG A 247 9.23 10.00 22.59
N LEU A 248 8.34 9.18 22.02
CA LEU A 248 7.21 8.59 22.75
C LEU A 248 7.69 7.62 23.85
N GLU A 249 8.74 6.86 23.59
CA GLU A 249 9.40 6.00 24.59
C GLU A 249 9.99 6.82 25.73
N GLU A 250 10.76 7.87 25.41
CA GLU A 250 11.39 8.77 26.39
C GLU A 250 10.36 9.47 27.28
N LEU A 251 9.17 9.76 26.73
CA LEU A 251 8.04 10.34 27.47
C LEU A 251 7.28 9.30 28.33
N ASN A 252 7.66 8.02 28.28
CA ASN A 252 6.91 6.90 28.86
C ASN A 252 5.43 6.91 28.46
N ALA A 253 5.17 7.28 27.19
CA ALA A 253 3.82 7.52 26.69
C ALA A 253 3.24 6.37 25.88
N LEU A 254 4.02 5.31 25.62
CA LEU A 254 3.58 4.11 24.89
C LEU A 254 2.64 3.25 25.74
N THR A 255 1.35 3.54 25.65
CA THR A 255 0.29 2.64 26.12
C THR A 255 -0.04 1.60 25.04
N PRO A 256 -0.67 0.46 25.40
CA PRO A 256 -1.12 -0.52 24.40
C PRO A 256 -2.03 0.09 23.34
N GLU A 257 -2.90 1.02 23.71
CA GLU A 257 -3.76 1.73 22.74
C GLU A 257 -2.95 2.59 21.76
N LEU A 258 -1.91 3.28 22.25
CA LEU A 258 -1.04 4.08 21.38
C LEU A 258 -0.19 3.19 20.46
N GLN A 259 0.34 2.09 20.97
CA GLN A 259 1.07 1.10 20.17
C GLN A 259 0.17 0.47 19.11
N LYS A 260 -1.09 0.16 19.44
CA LYS A 260 -2.10 -0.27 18.47
C LYS A 260 -2.29 0.78 17.37
N GLN A 261 -2.43 2.05 17.75
CA GLN A 261 -2.56 3.14 16.78
C GLN A 261 -1.34 3.24 15.85
N ILE A 262 -0.12 3.12 16.38
CA ILE A 262 1.12 3.13 15.57
C ILE A 262 1.19 1.88 14.67
N GLY A 263 0.83 0.71 15.17
CA GLY A 263 0.70 -0.52 14.40
C GLY A 263 -0.27 -0.37 13.23
N ASN A 264 -1.43 0.26 13.47
CA ASN A 264 -2.40 0.60 12.43
C ASN A 264 -1.78 1.55 11.38
N MET A 265 -1.03 2.57 11.78
CA MET A 265 -0.35 3.47 10.84
C MET A 265 0.64 2.74 9.92
N PHE A 266 1.46 1.83 10.48
CA PHE A 266 2.38 1.03 9.67
C PHE A 266 1.64 0.03 8.76
N TYR A 267 0.57 -0.58 9.26
CA TYR A 267 -0.24 -1.53 8.53
C TYR A 267 -0.89 -0.88 7.30
N ASP A 268 -1.50 0.28 7.49
CA ASP A 268 -2.17 1.04 6.42
C ASP A 268 -1.15 1.59 5.41
N ALA A 269 0.12 1.78 5.82
CA ALA A 269 1.23 2.15 4.94
C ALA A 269 1.89 0.94 4.23
N GLY A 270 1.38 -0.27 4.41
CA GLY A 270 1.92 -1.50 3.81
C GLY A 270 3.22 -2.00 4.44
N LYS A 271 3.63 -1.45 5.58
CA LYS A 271 4.85 -1.83 6.32
C LYS A 271 4.52 -2.92 7.33
N TYR A 272 4.12 -4.08 6.82
CA TYR A 272 3.52 -5.15 7.62
C TYR A 272 4.46 -5.71 8.68
N GLU A 273 5.77 -5.82 8.43
CA GLU A 273 6.72 -6.33 9.42
C GLU A 273 6.76 -5.45 10.68
N ARG A 274 6.83 -4.12 10.52
CA ARG A 274 6.77 -3.20 11.67
C ARG A 274 5.39 -3.20 12.31
N ALA A 275 4.32 -3.24 11.52
CA ALA A 275 2.96 -3.35 12.06
C ALA A 275 2.80 -4.60 12.95
N MET A 276 3.29 -5.76 12.50
CA MET A 276 3.23 -7.00 13.27
C MET A 276 4.05 -6.93 14.56
N GLN A 277 5.19 -6.23 14.57
CA GLN A 277 5.96 -6.00 15.79
C GLN A 277 5.16 -5.17 16.81
N GLU A 278 4.57 -4.05 16.39
CA GLU A 278 3.75 -3.22 17.27
C GLU A 278 2.53 -3.99 17.80
N PHE A 279 1.83 -4.71 16.91
CA PHE A 279 0.69 -5.54 17.29
C PHE A 279 1.07 -6.69 18.25
N SER A 280 2.23 -7.31 18.07
CA SER A 280 2.72 -8.34 19.00
C SER A 280 2.99 -7.76 20.40
N ALA A 281 3.50 -6.53 20.48
CA ALA A 281 3.68 -5.84 21.75
C ALA A 281 2.32 -5.52 22.42
N VAL A 282 1.32 -5.13 21.63
CA VAL A 282 -0.05 -4.93 22.13
C VAL A 282 -0.62 -6.22 22.69
N LEU A 283 -0.54 -7.35 21.97
CA LEU A 283 -1.07 -8.64 22.43
C LEU A 283 -0.29 -9.21 23.63
N ALA A 284 0.99 -8.86 23.79
CA ALA A 284 1.75 -9.22 24.99
C ALA A 284 1.25 -8.46 26.23
N ALA A 285 0.81 -7.21 26.08
CA ALA A 285 0.29 -6.38 27.16
C ALA A 285 -1.22 -6.61 27.42
N VAL A 286 -1.99 -6.82 26.36
CA VAL A 286 -3.45 -7.04 26.35
C VAL A 286 -3.74 -8.30 25.54
N PRO A 287 -3.60 -9.50 26.14
CA PRO A 287 -3.94 -10.74 25.46
C PRO A 287 -5.41 -10.76 25.04
N GLY A 288 -5.66 -10.98 23.75
CA GLY A 288 -7.01 -11.04 23.20
C GLY A 288 -7.63 -9.69 22.83
N ASP A 289 -6.81 -8.65 22.60
CA ASP A 289 -7.29 -7.44 21.90
C ASP A 289 -7.87 -7.83 20.54
N ARG A 290 -9.20 -7.74 20.44
CA ARG A 290 -9.96 -8.22 19.28
C ARG A 290 -9.53 -7.52 17.99
N GLU A 291 -9.35 -6.20 18.02
CA GLU A 291 -9.02 -5.42 16.82
C GLU A 291 -7.64 -5.82 16.28
N VAL A 292 -6.66 -5.97 17.17
CA VAL A 292 -5.32 -6.39 16.80
C VAL A 292 -5.30 -7.84 16.32
N SER A 293 -5.96 -8.75 17.04
CA SER A 293 -6.11 -10.14 16.63
C SER A 293 -6.74 -10.28 15.25
N GLU A 294 -7.81 -9.52 14.96
CA GLU A 294 -8.46 -9.50 13.64
C GLU A 294 -7.52 -9.02 12.54
N ARG A 295 -6.77 -7.93 12.76
CA ARG A 295 -5.83 -7.38 11.76
C ARG A 295 -4.66 -8.32 11.47
N ILE A 296 -4.11 -8.98 12.49
CA ILE A 296 -3.06 -9.99 12.30
C ILE A 296 -3.62 -11.18 11.51
N ALA A 297 -4.82 -11.66 11.88
CA ALA A 297 -5.46 -12.77 11.18
C ALA A 297 -5.76 -12.43 9.71
N ASP A 298 -6.30 -11.23 9.43
CA ASP A 298 -6.53 -10.73 8.06
C ASP A 298 -5.25 -10.75 7.23
N TYR A 299 -4.16 -10.26 7.80
CA TYR A 299 -2.88 -10.22 7.12
C TYR A 299 -2.38 -11.62 6.76
N TYR A 300 -2.36 -12.53 7.73
CA TYR A 300 -1.87 -13.88 7.50
C TYR A 300 -2.80 -14.72 6.61
N ILE A 301 -4.11 -14.47 6.60
CA ILE A 301 -5.02 -15.05 5.61
C ILE A 301 -4.59 -14.62 4.20
N ARG A 302 -4.33 -13.32 3.97
CA ARG A 302 -3.89 -12.84 2.66
C ARG A 302 -2.53 -13.41 2.24
N VAL A 303 -1.59 -13.53 3.19
CA VAL A 303 -0.29 -14.18 2.95
C VAL A 303 -0.48 -15.64 2.56
N GLY A 304 -1.35 -16.37 3.27
CA GLY A 304 -1.65 -17.76 2.97
C GLY A 304 -2.36 -17.94 1.63
N ASP A 305 -3.26 -17.03 1.27
CA ASP A 305 -3.94 -17.04 -0.03
C ASP A 305 -2.97 -16.82 -1.18
N ALA A 306 -2.03 -15.87 -1.03
CA ALA A 306 -0.99 -15.64 -2.02
C ALA A 306 -0.06 -16.85 -2.17
N ALA A 307 0.37 -17.45 -1.05
CA ALA A 307 1.19 -18.67 -1.08
C ALA A 307 0.46 -19.85 -1.75
N LEU A 308 -0.84 -19.99 -1.52
CA LEU A 308 -1.66 -21.01 -2.16
C LEU A 308 -1.80 -20.79 -3.67
N GLN A 309 -1.91 -19.53 -4.13
CA GLN A 309 -1.90 -19.19 -5.56
C GLN A 309 -0.55 -19.51 -6.23
N GLU A 310 0.53 -19.45 -5.47
CA GLU A 310 1.88 -19.86 -5.90
C GLU A 310 2.13 -21.37 -5.74
N GLU A 311 1.10 -22.16 -5.42
CA GLU A 311 1.16 -23.61 -5.15
C GLU A 311 2.10 -24.01 -4.00
N ASN A 312 2.47 -23.05 -3.15
CA ASN A 312 3.32 -23.27 -1.99
C ASN A 312 2.48 -23.63 -0.76
N LEU A 313 2.08 -24.90 -0.69
CA LEU A 313 1.19 -25.41 0.36
C LEU A 313 1.79 -25.27 1.76
N GLU A 314 3.10 -25.44 1.92
CA GLU A 314 3.79 -25.31 3.21
C GLU A 314 3.74 -23.88 3.73
N ALA A 315 4.02 -22.88 2.89
CA ALA A 315 3.93 -21.47 3.27
C ALA A 315 2.48 -21.05 3.54
N ALA A 316 1.53 -21.57 2.75
CA ALA A 316 0.11 -21.34 2.98
C ALA A 316 -0.33 -21.89 4.35
N LEU A 317 0.10 -23.11 4.69
CA LEU A 317 -0.19 -23.74 5.98
C LEU A 317 0.36 -22.92 7.16
N ASP A 318 1.63 -22.51 7.10
CA ASP A 318 2.26 -21.68 8.16
C ASP A 318 1.51 -20.35 8.35
N ALA A 319 1.13 -19.70 7.25
CA ALA A 319 0.38 -18.45 7.31
C ALA A 319 -1.02 -18.66 7.92
N TYR A 320 -1.79 -19.66 7.47
CA TYR A 320 -3.11 -19.92 8.06
C TYR A 320 -3.04 -20.36 9.52
N GLN A 321 -1.96 -21.04 9.92
CA GLN A 321 -1.72 -21.36 11.33
C GLN A 321 -1.53 -20.07 12.14
N LYS A 322 -0.68 -19.14 11.70
CA LYS A 322 -0.49 -17.84 12.36
C LYS A 322 -1.79 -17.03 12.42
N ALA A 323 -2.61 -17.08 11.37
CA ALA A 323 -3.92 -16.44 11.37
C ALA A 323 -4.86 -17.04 12.43
N SER A 324 -4.92 -18.38 12.52
CA SER A 324 -5.75 -19.08 13.51
C SER A 324 -5.24 -18.92 14.95
N GLU A 325 -3.94 -18.74 15.14
CA GLU A 325 -3.34 -18.46 16.46
C GLU A 325 -3.66 -17.04 16.93
N ALA A 326 -3.65 -16.07 16.01
CA ALA A 326 -3.96 -14.68 16.28
C ALA A 326 -5.43 -14.48 16.67
N ASP A 327 -6.35 -15.13 15.96
CA ASP A 327 -7.77 -15.15 16.29
C ASP A 327 -8.34 -16.58 16.21
N LYS A 328 -8.40 -17.24 17.36
CA LYS A 328 -8.91 -18.62 17.50
C LYS A 328 -10.40 -18.74 17.23
N LEU A 329 -11.15 -17.66 17.29
CA LEU A 329 -12.60 -17.66 17.09
C LEU A 329 -12.99 -17.31 15.66
N ARG A 330 -12.00 -17.08 14.78
CA ARG A 330 -12.21 -16.73 13.39
C ARG A 330 -12.49 -17.98 12.54
N PRO A 331 -13.73 -18.17 12.03
CA PRO A 331 -14.07 -19.40 11.32
C PRO A 331 -13.36 -19.53 9.97
N ASP A 332 -13.05 -18.42 9.32
CA ASP A 332 -12.37 -18.39 8.02
C ASP A 332 -10.92 -18.89 8.09
N ALA A 333 -10.14 -18.44 9.08
CA ALA A 333 -8.76 -18.85 9.31
C ALA A 333 -8.69 -20.35 9.59
N GLN A 334 -9.59 -20.86 10.45
CA GLN A 334 -9.64 -22.29 10.76
C GLN A 334 -10.03 -23.13 9.55
N THR A 335 -10.98 -22.65 8.73
CA THR A 335 -11.39 -23.35 7.50
C THR A 335 -10.21 -23.44 6.53
N LYS A 336 -9.52 -22.32 6.27
CA LYS A 336 -8.35 -22.29 5.38
C LYS A 336 -7.20 -23.15 5.87
N LEU A 337 -6.97 -23.18 7.19
CA LEU A 337 -5.97 -24.06 7.80
C LEU A 337 -6.29 -25.54 7.53
N LEU A 338 -7.55 -25.95 7.74
CA LEU A 338 -7.98 -27.33 7.48
C LEU A 338 -7.91 -27.69 6.00
N ASP A 339 -8.28 -26.77 5.11
CA ASP A 339 -8.19 -26.96 3.67
C ASP A 339 -6.73 -27.13 3.22
N ALA A 340 -5.80 -26.32 3.73
CA ALA A 340 -4.37 -26.47 3.45
C ALA A 340 -3.82 -27.81 3.95
N GLN A 341 -4.19 -28.24 5.17
CA GLN A 341 -3.80 -29.55 5.70
C GLN A 341 -4.31 -30.70 4.84
N ARG A 342 -5.56 -30.59 4.36
CA ARG A 342 -6.14 -31.57 3.45
C ARG A 342 -5.40 -31.60 2.11
N LEU A 343 -5.11 -30.46 1.51
CA LEU A 343 -4.37 -30.39 0.24
C LEU A 343 -2.98 -31.02 0.34
N ILE A 344 -2.26 -30.76 1.45
CA ILE A 344 -0.96 -31.38 1.73
C ILE A 344 -1.12 -32.89 1.85
N LYS A 345 -2.08 -33.37 2.64
CA LYS A 345 -2.34 -34.81 2.80
C LYS A 345 -2.68 -35.48 1.46
N ASP A 346 -3.53 -34.85 0.64
CA ASP A 346 -3.95 -35.36 -0.65
C ASP A 346 -2.77 -35.39 -1.65
N ARG A 347 -1.89 -34.38 -1.62
CA ARG A 347 -0.62 -34.36 -2.38
C ARG A 347 0.32 -35.47 -1.91
N ASP A 348 0.55 -35.59 -0.62
CA ASP A 348 1.48 -36.58 -0.06
C ASP A 348 1.01 -38.02 -0.34
N THR A 349 -0.32 -38.24 -0.31
CA THR A 349 -0.92 -39.52 -0.72
C THR A 349 -0.65 -39.82 -2.19
N ARG A 350 -0.83 -38.83 -3.09
CA ARG A 350 -0.51 -38.98 -4.52
C ARG A 350 0.98 -39.21 -4.75
N HIS A 351 1.85 -38.56 -3.97
CA HIS A 351 3.30 -38.77 -4.06
C HIS A 351 3.68 -40.19 -3.68
N GLU A 352 3.12 -40.70 -2.59
CA GLU A 352 3.39 -42.06 -2.13
C GLU A 352 2.83 -43.12 -3.10
N MET A 353 1.66 -42.87 -3.70
CA MET A 353 1.14 -43.70 -4.78
C MET A 353 2.08 -43.71 -5.98
N ALA A 354 2.55 -42.55 -6.44
CA ALA A 354 3.49 -42.46 -7.56
C ALA A 354 4.79 -43.25 -7.28
N LYS A 355 5.34 -43.13 -6.06
CA LYS A 355 6.51 -43.92 -5.65
C LYS A 355 6.22 -45.43 -5.66
N SER A 356 5.09 -45.85 -5.09
CA SER A 356 4.70 -47.26 -5.06
C SER A 356 4.51 -47.83 -6.45
N THR A 357 3.90 -47.07 -7.37
CA THR A 357 3.71 -47.48 -8.77
C THR A 357 5.03 -47.62 -9.50
N VAL A 358 5.96 -46.67 -9.34
CA VAL A 358 7.32 -46.78 -9.90
C VAL A 358 8.05 -47.99 -9.34
N ALA A 359 7.95 -48.25 -8.03
CA ALA A 359 8.58 -49.41 -7.39
C ALA A 359 7.99 -50.74 -7.89
N GLU A 360 6.67 -50.83 -8.07
CA GLU A 360 6.02 -52.03 -8.63
C GLU A 360 6.44 -52.26 -10.09
N ALA A 361 6.57 -51.18 -10.88
CA ALA A 361 7.06 -51.26 -12.24
C ALA A 361 8.52 -51.75 -12.29
N ASP A 362 9.40 -51.19 -11.46
CA ASP A 362 10.80 -51.62 -11.33
C ASP A 362 10.89 -53.12 -10.93
N GLU A 363 10.03 -53.58 -10.02
CA GLU A 363 9.95 -54.99 -9.62
C GLU A 363 9.49 -55.90 -10.78
N CYS A 364 8.51 -55.44 -11.58
CA CYS A 364 8.08 -56.16 -12.77
C CYS A 364 9.21 -56.28 -13.80
N VAL A 365 9.99 -55.21 -14.00
CA VAL A 365 11.19 -55.25 -14.85
C VAL A 365 12.18 -56.28 -14.33
N ALA A 366 12.52 -56.26 -13.04
CA ALA A 366 13.46 -57.21 -12.42
C ALA A 366 13.01 -58.67 -12.60
N LYS A 367 11.72 -58.97 -12.38
CA LYS A 367 11.15 -60.29 -12.60
C LYS A 367 11.19 -60.70 -14.07
N ALA A 368 10.96 -59.76 -14.99
CA ALA A 368 11.06 -60.03 -16.42
C ALA A 368 12.49 -60.41 -16.83
N GLU A 369 13.52 -59.78 -16.26
CA GLU A 369 14.91 -60.15 -16.54
C GLU A 369 15.24 -61.56 -16.04
N GLN A 370 14.70 -61.93 -14.88
CA GLN A 370 14.84 -63.27 -14.33
C GLN A 370 14.14 -64.33 -15.21
N ALA A 371 12.92 -64.04 -15.68
CA ALA A 371 12.19 -64.90 -16.60
C ALA A 371 12.94 -65.04 -17.94
N GLU A 372 13.50 -63.95 -18.47
CA GLU A 372 14.34 -63.96 -19.66
C GLU A 372 15.59 -64.86 -19.47
N PHE A 373 16.26 -64.76 -18.32
CA PHE A 373 17.39 -65.63 -17.97
C PHE A 373 17.00 -67.11 -17.92
N ASN A 374 15.81 -67.41 -17.39
CA ASN A 374 15.23 -68.75 -17.36
C ASN A 374 14.70 -69.23 -18.73
N ARG A 375 14.75 -68.37 -19.76
CA ARG A 375 14.20 -68.59 -21.12
C ARG A 375 12.67 -68.67 -21.16
N GLU A 376 12.00 -68.06 -20.19
CA GLU A 376 10.54 -67.93 -20.06
C GLU A 376 10.07 -66.64 -20.75
N PHE A 377 10.34 -66.51 -22.05
CA PHE A 377 10.17 -65.23 -22.78
C PHE A 377 8.73 -64.70 -22.82
N GLY A 378 7.72 -65.57 -22.81
CA GLY A 378 6.32 -65.14 -22.74
C GLY A 378 5.95 -64.46 -21.43
N GLU A 379 6.47 -64.97 -20.31
CA GLU A 379 6.32 -64.37 -18.98
C GLU A 379 7.08 -63.05 -18.89
N ALA A 380 8.32 -63.00 -19.41
CA ALA A 380 9.11 -61.78 -19.50
C ALA A 380 8.38 -60.67 -20.28
N MET A 381 7.78 -60.96 -21.44
CA MET A 381 7.01 -59.97 -22.19
C MET A 381 5.76 -59.49 -21.45
N THR A 382 5.07 -60.38 -20.74
CA THR A 382 3.86 -60.01 -19.96
C THR A 382 4.22 -59.09 -18.80
N LEU A 383 5.32 -59.40 -18.09
CA LEU A 383 5.84 -58.57 -17.00
C LEU A 383 6.33 -57.21 -17.48
N LEU A 384 6.98 -57.15 -18.65
CA LEU A 384 7.40 -55.89 -19.26
C LEU A 384 6.22 -55.05 -19.73
N ALA A 385 5.19 -55.65 -20.34
CA ALA A 385 3.97 -54.93 -20.70
C ALA A 385 3.29 -54.35 -19.44
N LYS A 386 3.19 -55.14 -18.36
CA LYS A 386 2.68 -54.64 -17.08
C LYS A 386 3.53 -53.48 -16.52
N ALA A 387 4.85 -53.56 -16.60
CA ALA A 387 5.73 -52.48 -16.16
C ALA A 387 5.53 -51.21 -17.00
N GLN A 388 5.34 -51.34 -18.31
CA GLN A 388 5.04 -50.22 -19.21
C GLN A 388 3.75 -49.52 -18.78
N ASP A 389 2.65 -50.28 -18.59
CA ASP A 389 1.36 -49.73 -18.14
C ASP A 389 1.50 -48.96 -16.82
N LEU A 390 2.23 -49.52 -15.86
CA LEU A 390 2.46 -48.88 -14.56
C LEU A 390 3.23 -47.56 -14.71
N TYR A 391 4.32 -47.54 -15.48
CA TYR A 391 5.07 -46.30 -15.72
C TYR A 391 4.24 -45.24 -16.46
N GLU A 392 3.36 -45.64 -17.39
CA GLU A 392 2.48 -44.72 -18.13
C GLU A 392 1.46 -44.01 -17.22
N THR A 393 1.07 -44.63 -16.10
CA THR A 393 0.16 -44.00 -15.13
C THR A 393 0.83 -42.95 -14.24
N VAL A 394 2.17 -42.90 -14.20
CA VAL A 394 2.92 -41.94 -13.37
C VAL A 394 3.17 -40.66 -14.17
N GLY A 395 2.46 -39.60 -13.80
CA GLY A 395 2.60 -38.28 -14.42
C GLY A 395 3.80 -37.46 -13.94
N ASP A 396 3.86 -36.21 -14.39
CA ASP A 396 4.98 -35.27 -14.15
C ASP A 396 4.81 -34.40 -12.91
N GLU A 397 3.73 -34.58 -12.14
CA GLU A 397 3.46 -33.84 -10.91
C GLU A 397 4.65 -33.88 -9.94
N PHE A 398 5.25 -35.06 -9.77
CA PHE A 398 6.42 -35.26 -8.92
C PHE A 398 7.65 -35.50 -9.81
N GLN A 399 8.51 -34.48 -9.93
CA GLN A 399 9.61 -34.50 -10.92
C GLN A 399 10.52 -35.73 -10.82
N GLN A 400 10.80 -36.22 -9.60
CA GLN A 400 11.69 -37.36 -9.40
C GLN A 400 11.05 -38.66 -9.89
N GLU A 401 9.83 -38.94 -9.45
CA GLU A 401 9.06 -40.14 -9.82
C GLU A 401 8.70 -40.11 -11.31
N GLY A 402 8.25 -38.97 -11.84
CA GLY A 402 8.00 -38.81 -13.27
C GLY A 402 9.25 -39.01 -14.13
N SER A 403 10.42 -38.51 -13.69
CA SER A 403 11.69 -38.76 -14.40
C SER A 403 12.08 -40.24 -14.39
N LYS A 404 11.93 -40.93 -13.24
CA LYS A 404 12.18 -42.37 -13.15
C LYS A 404 11.22 -43.15 -14.05
N ALA A 405 9.93 -42.83 -14.01
CA ALA A 405 8.92 -43.48 -14.83
C ALA A 405 9.22 -43.33 -16.32
N ARG A 406 9.54 -42.12 -16.80
CA ARG A 406 9.93 -41.89 -18.21
C ARG A 406 11.18 -42.68 -18.62
N ALA A 407 12.19 -42.74 -17.75
CA ALA A 407 13.39 -43.53 -18.02
C ALA A 407 13.07 -45.04 -18.09
N GLY A 408 12.25 -45.53 -17.15
CA GLY A 408 11.76 -46.90 -17.13
C GLY A 408 10.97 -47.26 -18.39
N LEU A 409 10.04 -46.40 -18.81
CA LEU A 409 9.23 -46.55 -20.02
C LEU A 409 10.08 -46.73 -21.29
N LEU A 410 11.13 -45.90 -21.45
CA LEU A 410 12.06 -46.00 -22.58
C LEU A 410 12.85 -47.32 -22.57
N ALA A 411 13.31 -47.74 -21.38
CA ALA A 411 14.06 -48.98 -21.21
C ALA A 411 13.18 -50.22 -21.51
N VAL A 412 11.95 -50.24 -20.95
CA VAL A 412 10.97 -51.30 -21.17
C VAL A 412 10.56 -51.39 -22.63
N GLY A 413 10.24 -50.27 -23.28
CA GLY A 413 9.89 -50.24 -24.70
C GLY A 413 11.03 -50.75 -25.59
N SER A 414 12.27 -50.38 -25.29
CA SER A 414 13.46 -50.89 -25.99
C SER A 414 13.64 -52.40 -25.79
N LYS A 415 13.37 -52.91 -24.59
CA LYS A 415 13.51 -54.33 -24.25
C LYS A 415 12.41 -55.19 -24.88
N LEU A 416 11.16 -54.71 -24.86
CA LEU A 416 10.03 -55.34 -25.55
C LEU A 416 10.30 -55.44 -27.06
N GLY A 417 10.76 -54.36 -27.69
CA GLY A 417 11.07 -54.36 -29.12
C GLY A 417 12.16 -55.37 -29.51
N LYS A 418 13.23 -55.49 -28.68
CA LYS A 418 14.28 -56.49 -28.89
C LYS A 418 13.75 -57.92 -28.75
N LEU A 419 13.02 -58.22 -27.67
CA LEU A 419 12.45 -59.55 -27.44
C LEU A 419 11.49 -59.96 -28.56
N GLN A 420 10.66 -59.02 -29.06
CA GLN A 420 9.79 -59.25 -30.19
C GLN A 420 10.58 -59.59 -31.46
N GLN A 421 11.66 -58.87 -31.76
CA GLN A 421 12.52 -59.13 -32.92
C GLN A 421 13.23 -60.49 -32.81
N ASP A 422 13.73 -60.84 -31.63
CA ASP A 422 14.40 -62.12 -31.37
C ASP A 422 13.42 -63.30 -31.49
N LEU A 423 12.17 -63.13 -31.03
CA LEU A 423 11.11 -64.12 -31.17
C LEU A 423 10.69 -64.37 -32.63
N VAL A 424 10.60 -63.31 -33.44
CA VAL A 424 10.24 -63.41 -34.87
C VAL A 424 11.36 -64.07 -35.68
N SER A 425 12.63 -63.84 -35.31
CA SER A 425 13.78 -64.37 -36.04
C SER A 425 14.15 -65.81 -35.64
N ASN A 426 13.79 -66.30 -34.45
CA ASN A 426 14.18 -67.62 -33.94
C ASN A 426 13.00 -68.50 -33.47
N ALA A 427 12.23 -69.04 -34.41
CA ALA A 427 11.08 -69.91 -34.16
C ALA A 427 11.33 -71.19 -33.28
N PRO A 428 12.53 -71.81 -33.22
CA PRO A 428 12.77 -72.94 -32.33
C PRO A 428 12.89 -72.58 -30.84
N MET A 429 13.09 -71.30 -30.48
CA MET A 429 13.08 -70.84 -29.07
C MET A 429 11.66 -70.88 -28.45
N LEU A 430 10.64 -71.14 -29.27
CA LEU A 430 9.22 -71.09 -28.90
C LEU A 430 8.70 -72.33 -28.13
N SER A 431 9.56 -73.26 -27.68
CA SER A 431 9.12 -74.53 -27.07
C SER A 431 8.73 -74.44 -25.58
N GLY A 432 8.71 -73.25 -24.98
CA GLY A 432 8.29 -73.03 -23.61
C GLY A 432 6.76 -73.04 -23.44
N LYS A 433 6.27 -73.64 -22.33
CA LYS A 433 4.85 -73.64 -21.95
C LYS A 433 4.36 -72.20 -21.72
N GLY A 434 3.79 -71.54 -22.75
CA GLY A 434 3.14 -70.24 -22.60
C GLY A 434 3.17 -69.33 -23.84
N VAL A 435 4.03 -69.64 -24.81
CA VAL A 435 4.36 -68.76 -25.94
C VAL A 435 3.18 -68.47 -26.87
N LEU A 436 2.37 -69.48 -27.22
CA LEU A 436 1.26 -69.32 -28.18
C LEU A 436 0.16 -68.36 -27.70
N LYS A 437 -0.12 -68.33 -26.39
CA LYS A 437 -1.13 -67.44 -25.80
C LYS A 437 -0.58 -66.02 -25.66
N ALA A 438 0.66 -65.88 -25.19
CA ALA A 438 1.34 -64.60 -25.10
C ALA A 438 1.53 -63.93 -26.48
N THR A 439 1.83 -64.68 -27.54
CA THR A 439 1.94 -64.12 -28.91
C THR A 439 0.60 -63.69 -29.50
N GLN A 440 -0.50 -64.38 -29.16
CA GLN A 440 -1.84 -63.97 -29.59
C GLN A 440 -2.34 -62.76 -28.80
N ASP A 441 -2.14 -62.76 -27.47
CA ASP A 441 -2.48 -61.63 -26.61
C ASP A 441 -1.63 -60.40 -26.97
N LEU A 442 -0.31 -60.52 -27.20
CA LEU A 442 0.53 -59.41 -27.68
C LEU A 442 0.16 -58.94 -29.09
N ALA A 443 -0.17 -59.83 -30.04
CA ALA A 443 -0.59 -59.40 -31.36
C ALA A 443 -1.89 -58.58 -31.30
N VAL A 444 -2.79 -58.94 -30.38
CA VAL A 444 -3.99 -58.16 -30.08
C VAL A 444 -3.63 -56.86 -29.36
N THR A 445 -2.73 -56.85 -28.38
CA THR A 445 -2.31 -55.63 -27.66
C THR A 445 -1.53 -54.66 -28.55
N VAL A 446 -0.62 -55.13 -29.41
CA VAL A 446 0.11 -54.30 -30.38
C VAL A 446 -0.84 -53.73 -31.44
N ALA A 447 -1.83 -54.51 -31.89
CA ALA A 447 -2.88 -54.00 -32.75
C ALA A 447 -3.73 -52.95 -32.03
N GLN A 448 -4.09 -53.19 -30.76
CA GLN A 448 -4.85 -52.25 -29.93
C GLN A 448 -4.05 -51.00 -29.52
N GLU A 449 -2.73 -51.09 -29.31
CA GLU A 449 -1.83 -49.96 -29.03
C GLU A 449 -1.58 -49.13 -30.29
N GLN A 450 -1.44 -49.76 -31.46
CA GLN A 450 -1.42 -49.04 -32.73
C GLN A 450 -2.76 -48.36 -33.00
N ASP A 451 -3.88 -49.04 -32.73
CA ASP A 451 -5.23 -48.48 -32.85
C ASP A 451 -5.47 -47.38 -31.81
N ALA A 452 -4.98 -47.51 -30.57
CA ALA A 452 -5.13 -46.52 -29.51
C ALA A 452 -4.20 -45.32 -29.69
N LYS A 453 -2.95 -45.50 -30.15
CA LYS A 453 -2.10 -44.39 -30.60
C LYS A 453 -2.69 -43.69 -31.80
N ALA A 454 -3.26 -44.42 -32.76
CA ALA A 454 -3.97 -43.83 -33.89
C ALA A 454 -5.23 -43.08 -33.44
N LEU A 455 -6.00 -43.61 -32.50
CA LEU A 455 -7.21 -42.99 -31.95
C LEU A 455 -6.88 -41.75 -31.11
N LYS A 456 -5.84 -41.81 -30.28
CA LYS A 456 -5.34 -40.69 -29.48
C LYS A 456 -4.74 -39.58 -30.35
N ALA A 457 -3.99 -39.94 -31.39
CA ALA A 457 -3.51 -38.98 -32.39
C ALA A 457 -4.67 -38.36 -33.19
N LEU A 458 -5.74 -39.12 -33.46
CA LEU A 458 -6.96 -38.61 -34.10
C LEU A 458 -7.73 -37.65 -33.18
N THR A 459 -7.89 -37.96 -31.90
CA THR A 459 -8.56 -37.08 -30.94
C THR A 459 -7.72 -35.85 -30.63
N GLU A 460 -6.40 -35.95 -30.48
CA GLU A 460 -5.49 -34.81 -30.34
C GLU A 460 -5.50 -33.92 -31.58
N ALA A 461 -5.46 -34.51 -32.79
CA ALA A 461 -5.55 -33.74 -34.03
C ALA A 461 -6.93 -33.07 -34.21
N GLN A 462 -8.02 -33.72 -33.81
CA GLN A 462 -9.36 -33.12 -33.80
C GLN A 462 -9.48 -31.99 -32.77
N PHE A 463 -8.88 -32.17 -31.60
CA PHE A 463 -8.86 -31.16 -30.54
C PHE A 463 -7.99 -29.95 -30.92
N GLU A 464 -6.82 -30.16 -31.53
CA GLU A 464 -5.99 -29.09 -32.09
C GLU A 464 -6.67 -28.38 -33.26
N ALA A 465 -7.37 -29.12 -34.13
CA ALA A 465 -8.14 -28.52 -35.21
C ALA A 465 -9.27 -27.62 -34.68
N GLU A 466 -9.98 -28.04 -33.63
CA GLU A 466 -11.02 -27.24 -33.00
C GLU A 466 -10.45 -26.04 -32.24
N ILE A 467 -9.32 -26.19 -31.54
CA ILE A 467 -8.59 -25.07 -30.93
C ILE A 467 -8.15 -24.06 -31.99
N ASN A 468 -7.62 -24.52 -33.13
CA ASN A 468 -7.19 -23.64 -34.21
C ASN A 468 -8.37 -22.97 -34.90
N ARG A 469 -9.50 -23.66 -35.04
CA ARG A 469 -10.74 -23.07 -35.53
C ARG A 469 -11.25 -21.98 -34.59
N LEU A 470 -11.32 -22.24 -33.28
CA LEU A 470 -11.73 -21.25 -32.28
C LEU A 470 -10.76 -20.06 -32.21
N LYS A 471 -9.46 -20.30 -32.37
CA LYS A 471 -8.45 -19.23 -32.50
C LYS A 471 -8.66 -18.39 -33.76
N ASN A 472 -9.02 -19.01 -34.89
CA ASN A 472 -9.31 -18.29 -36.12
C ASN A 472 -10.64 -17.52 -36.05
N GLU A 473 -11.70 -18.10 -35.49
CA GLU A 473 -12.99 -17.44 -35.27
C GLU A 473 -12.85 -16.24 -34.30
N SER A 474 -12.07 -16.40 -33.22
CA SER A 474 -11.75 -15.27 -32.33
C SER A 474 -10.89 -14.21 -33.03
N ALA A 475 -9.91 -14.60 -33.85
CA ALA A 475 -9.12 -13.64 -34.63
C ALA A 475 -9.95 -12.86 -35.67
N GLU A 476 -11.03 -13.42 -36.21
CA GLU A 476 -11.96 -12.71 -37.10
C GLU A 476 -12.91 -11.76 -36.35
N LEU A 477 -13.29 -12.09 -35.12
CA LEU A 477 -14.10 -11.22 -34.25
C LEU A 477 -13.35 -9.96 -33.77
N PHE A 478 -12.02 -9.92 -33.89
CA PHE A 478 -11.15 -8.81 -33.49
C PHE A 478 -10.39 -8.14 -34.65
N LYS A 479 -10.82 -8.33 -35.91
CA LYS A 479 -10.36 -7.47 -37.01
C LYS A 479 -11.04 -6.08 -36.90
N PRO A 480 -10.28 -4.98 -37.03
CA PRO A 480 -10.79 -3.61 -36.88
C PRO A 480 -11.79 -3.17 -37.96
#